data_AF-A0A8T5GW08-F1
#
_entry.id   AF-A0A8T5GW08-F1
#
_cell.length_a   1.000
_cell.length_b   1.000
_cell.length_c   1.000
_cell.angle_alpha   90.00
_cell.angle_beta   90.00
_cell.angle_gamma   90.00
#
_symmetry.space_group_name_H-M   'P 1'
#
loop_
_entity.id
_entity.type
_entity.pdbx_description
1 polymer ?
#
loop_
_entity_poly.entity_id
_entity_poly.type
_entity_poly.pdbx_seq_one_letter_code
_entity_poly.pdbx_strand_id
1 'polypeptide(L)'
;MKNKKIKEAFPRGTIQRFATAGGVNTLIFWISWEIFRVTPLIDLIGETFIWTMSWVFSSTIAHFVHRWFTFDGRRDIKQTLLRAMSVYSFGLVLSTLSYDSLLVISDLPIRLIFLINMCVWGIFTWAAMRWFVFGYTDEEE
;
A
#
# COMPACT_ATOMS: atom_id res chain seq x y z
N MET A 1 -26.31 -18.52 3.66
CA MET A 1 -25.92 -18.34 5.08
C MET A 1 -24.41 -18.25 5.32
N LYS A 2 -23.56 -19.15 4.78
CA LYS A 2 -22.09 -19.13 4.99
C LYS A 2 -21.42 -17.82 4.53
N ASN A 3 -21.85 -17.25 3.40
CA ASN A 3 -21.37 -15.94 2.89
C ASN A 3 -21.77 -14.73 3.76
N LYS A 4 -22.82 -14.84 4.59
CA LYS A 4 -23.27 -13.73 5.45
C LYS A 4 -22.36 -13.62 6.69
N LYS A 5 -22.03 -14.76 7.31
CA LYS A 5 -21.08 -14.82 8.44
C LYS A 5 -19.66 -14.37 8.10
N ILE A 6 -19.18 -14.62 6.87
CA ILE A 6 -17.85 -14.15 6.43
C ILE A 6 -17.83 -12.62 6.24
N LYS A 7 -18.92 -12.03 5.74
CA LYS A 7 -19.03 -10.57 5.62
C LYS A 7 -19.10 -9.89 6.99
N GLU A 8 -19.79 -10.50 7.96
CA GLU A 8 -19.87 -10.01 9.34
C GLU A 8 -18.55 -10.18 10.11
N ALA A 9 -17.82 -11.28 9.91
CA ALA A 9 -16.54 -11.52 10.58
C ALA A 9 -15.37 -10.73 9.98
N PHE A 10 -15.50 -10.28 8.73
CA PHE A 10 -14.47 -9.56 8.00
C PHE A 10 -15.10 -8.37 7.26
N PRO A 11 -15.57 -7.32 7.94
CA PRO A 11 -16.22 -6.19 7.27
C PRO A 11 -15.28 -5.48 6.29
N ARG A 12 -15.87 -4.85 5.27
CA ARG A 12 -15.13 -3.94 4.37
C ARG A 12 -14.66 -2.72 5.17
N GLY A 13 -13.66 -2.02 4.63
CA GLY A 13 -12.99 -0.89 5.27
C GLY A 13 -12.01 -1.26 6.39
N THR A 14 -11.99 -2.50 6.87
CA THR A 14 -11.14 -2.92 7.99
C THR A 14 -9.65 -2.93 7.65
N ILE A 15 -8.82 -2.61 8.65
CA ILE A 15 -7.37 -2.67 8.53
C ILE A 15 -6.87 -4.09 8.24
N GLN A 16 -7.61 -5.13 8.66
CA GLN A 16 -7.27 -6.52 8.38
C GLN A 16 -7.33 -6.82 6.88
N ARG A 17 -8.42 -6.45 6.20
CA ARG A 17 -8.52 -6.60 4.73
C ARG A 17 -7.44 -5.79 4.02
N PHE A 18 -7.17 -4.58 4.52
CA PHE A 18 -6.12 -3.73 3.99
C PHE A 18 -4.74 -4.38 4.12
N ALA A 19 -4.39 -4.90 5.30
CA ALA A 19 -3.11 -5.57 5.53
C ALA A 19 -2.96 -6.86 4.71
N THR A 20 -4.02 -7.67 4.60
CA THR A 20 -3.99 -8.89 3.76
C THR A 20 -3.77 -8.56 2.28
N ALA A 21 -4.53 -7.60 1.75
CA ALA A 21 -4.35 -7.14 0.37
C ALA A 21 -2.97 -6.49 0.15
N GLY A 22 -2.50 -5.71 1.14
CA GLY A 22 -1.17 -5.10 1.13
C GLY A 22 -0.05 -6.14 1.09
N GLY A 23 -0.14 -7.20 1.90
CA GLY A 23 0.85 -8.28 1.90
C GLY A 23 0.92 -9.04 0.57
N VAL A 24 -0.24 -9.34 -0.03
CA VAL A 24 -0.29 -9.93 -1.38
C VAL A 24 0.31 -8.96 -2.41
N ASN A 25 0.02 -7.67 -2.30
CA ASN A 25 0.58 -6.67 -3.18
C ASN A 25 2.11 -6.55 -3.07
N THR A 26 2.68 -6.66 -1.87
CA THR A 26 4.13 -6.69 -1.67
C THR A 26 4.77 -7.88 -2.39
N LEU A 27 4.12 -9.05 -2.41
CA LEU A 27 4.60 -10.19 -3.20
C LEU A 27 4.55 -9.91 -4.71
N ILE A 28 3.48 -9.26 -5.19
CA ILE A 28 3.37 -8.86 -6.60
C ILE A 28 4.48 -7.87 -6.97
N PHE A 29 4.75 -6.88 -6.12
CA PHE A 29 5.88 -5.95 -6.29
C PHE A 29 7.19 -6.72 -6.45
N TRP A 30 7.49 -7.63 -5.53
CA TRP A 30 8.72 -8.42 -5.57
C TRP A 30 8.82 -9.26 -6.85
N ILE A 31 7.75 -9.96 -7.24
CA ILE A 31 7.73 -10.75 -8.49
C ILE A 31 7.93 -9.85 -9.72
N SER A 32 7.23 -8.71 -9.81
CA SER A 32 7.38 -7.79 -10.94
C SER A 32 8.80 -7.23 -11.03
N TRP A 33 9.41 -6.94 -9.89
CA TRP A 33 10.78 -6.46 -9.82
C TRP A 33 11.76 -7.52 -10.32
N GLU A 34 11.65 -8.76 -9.85
CA GLU A 34 12.54 -9.81 -10.34
C GLU A 34 12.35 -10.14 -11.81
N ILE A 35 11.12 -10.12 -12.32
CA ILE A 35 10.87 -10.30 -13.75
C ILE A 35 11.56 -9.20 -14.56
N PHE A 36 11.48 -7.93 -14.14
CA PHE A 36 12.16 -6.86 -14.87
C PHE A 36 13.68 -6.95 -14.76
N ARG A 37 14.24 -7.39 -13.63
CA ARG A 37 15.69 -7.55 -13.47
C ARG A 37 16.30 -8.64 -14.36
N VAL A 38 15.57 -9.72 -14.63
CA VAL A 38 16.08 -10.79 -15.53
C VAL A 38 15.98 -10.44 -17.01
N THR A 39 15.41 -9.29 -17.36
CA THR A 39 15.34 -8.81 -18.75
C THR A 39 16.53 -7.91 -19.09
N PRO A 40 16.90 -7.80 -20.38
CA PRO A 40 17.97 -6.88 -20.82
C PRO A 40 17.67 -5.39 -20.54
N LEU A 41 16.45 -5.05 -20.08
CA LEU A 41 16.14 -3.67 -19.72
C LEU A 41 17.03 -3.16 -18.59
N ILE A 42 17.50 -4.00 -17.67
CA ILE A 42 18.30 -3.55 -16.52
C ILE A 42 19.57 -2.82 -16.93
N ASP A 43 20.22 -3.28 -17.99
CA ASP A 43 21.45 -2.67 -18.52
C ASP A 43 21.17 -1.34 -19.24
N LEU A 44 19.94 -1.14 -19.72
CA LEU A 44 19.54 0.06 -20.45
C LEU A 44 19.05 1.19 -19.55
N ILE A 45 18.23 0.88 -18.54
CA ILE A 45 17.51 1.86 -17.71
C ILE A 45 17.95 1.87 -16.24
N GLY A 46 18.72 0.88 -15.79
CA GLY A 46 19.27 0.80 -14.44
C GLY A 46 18.29 0.32 -13.35
N GLU A 47 18.87 -0.10 -12.21
CA GLU A 47 18.15 -0.71 -11.08
C GLU A 47 17.08 0.22 -10.47
N THR A 48 17.41 1.51 -10.28
CA THR A 48 16.49 2.49 -9.68
C THR A 48 15.24 2.70 -10.54
N PHE A 49 15.39 2.68 -11.87
CA PHE A 49 14.24 2.84 -12.76
C PHE A 49 13.37 1.59 -12.77
N ILE A 50 13.98 0.40 -12.81
CA ILE A 50 13.27 -0.87 -12.68
C ILE A 50 12.50 -0.94 -11.37
N TRP A 51 13.13 -0.57 -10.25
CA TRP A 51 12.48 -0.49 -8.94
C TRP A 51 11.25 0.42 -8.99
N THR A 52 11.40 1.63 -9.54
CA THR A 52 10.32 2.62 -9.64
C THR A 52 9.17 2.10 -10.51
N MET A 53 9.48 1.47 -11.65
CA MET A 53 8.47 0.87 -12.54
C MET A 53 7.70 -0.25 -11.86
N SER A 54 8.39 -1.17 -11.17
CA SER A 54 7.77 -2.22 -10.36
C SER A 54 6.87 -1.64 -9.28
N TRP A 55 7.32 -0.58 -8.62
CA TRP A 55 6.56 0.08 -7.57
C TRP A 55 5.28 0.73 -8.12
N VAL A 56 5.35 1.42 -9.26
CA VAL A 56 4.18 2.02 -9.93
C VAL A 56 3.20 0.92 -10.38
N PHE A 57 3.71 -0.14 -11.00
CA PHE A 57 2.91 -1.26 -11.48
C PHE A 57 2.16 -1.95 -10.34
N SER A 58 2.88 -2.32 -9.27
CA SER A 58 2.29 -2.91 -8.07
C SER A 58 1.30 -1.96 -7.40
N SER A 59 1.63 -0.68 -7.23
CA SER A 59 0.73 0.30 -6.61
C SER A 59 -0.58 0.46 -7.39
N THR A 60 -0.52 0.36 -8.72
CA THR A 60 -1.71 0.38 -9.58
C THR A 60 -2.58 -0.86 -9.33
N ILE A 61 -1.98 -2.05 -9.26
CA ILE A 61 -2.72 -3.28 -8.92
C ILE A 61 -3.32 -3.17 -7.51
N ALA A 62 -2.56 -2.70 -6.53
CA ALA A 62 -3.00 -2.48 -5.16
C ALA A 62 -4.25 -1.59 -5.12
N HIS A 63 -4.29 -0.53 -5.92
CA HIS A 63 -5.45 0.34 -6.02
C HIS A 63 -6.71 -0.44 -6.41
N PHE A 64 -6.65 -1.25 -7.47
CA PHE A 64 -7.79 -2.04 -7.92
C PHE A 64 -8.20 -3.12 -6.90
N VAL A 65 -7.22 -3.76 -6.26
CA VAL A 65 -7.48 -4.73 -5.19
C VAL A 65 -8.20 -4.06 -4.02
N HIS A 66 -7.70 -2.93 -3.52
CA HIS A 66 -8.33 -2.22 -2.41
C HIS A 66 -9.71 -1.68 -2.78
N ARG A 67 -9.89 -1.20 -4.01
CA ARG A 67 -11.18 -0.73 -4.52
C ARG A 67 -12.24 -1.84 -4.51
N TRP A 68 -11.89 -3.06 -4.91
CA TRP A 68 -12.86 -4.16 -5.03
C TRP A 68 -13.01 -4.98 -3.75
N PHE A 69 -11.89 -5.23 -3.06
CA PHE A 69 -11.81 -6.10 -1.90
C PHE A 69 -11.94 -5.36 -0.57
N THR A 70 -11.33 -4.17 -0.44
CA THR A 70 -11.19 -3.48 0.85
C THR A 70 -12.30 -2.45 1.07
N PHE A 71 -12.47 -1.46 0.20
CA PHE A 71 -13.36 -0.32 0.43
C PHE A 71 -14.66 -0.45 -0.39
N ASP A 72 -14.78 0.24 -1.52
CA ASP A 72 -15.82 -0.01 -2.53
C ASP A 72 -15.52 0.80 -3.80
N GLY A 73 -16.15 0.45 -4.92
CA GLY A 73 -15.94 1.07 -6.24
C GLY A 73 -16.81 2.27 -6.57
N ARG A 74 -17.32 3.02 -5.59
CA ARG A 74 -18.37 4.06 -5.80
C ARG A 74 -17.87 5.35 -6.47
N ARG A 75 -16.60 5.70 -6.28
CA ARG A 75 -15.98 6.95 -6.81
C ARG A 75 -15.30 6.73 -8.14
N ASP A 76 -15.14 7.76 -8.98
CA ASP A 76 -14.43 7.64 -10.27
C ASP A 76 -13.01 7.05 -10.12
N ILE A 77 -12.67 6.11 -11.01
CA ILE A 77 -11.39 5.38 -11.03
C ILE A 77 -10.24 6.36 -11.24
N LYS A 78 -10.35 7.32 -12.18
CA LYS A 78 -9.24 8.23 -12.49
C LYS A 78 -8.86 9.09 -11.27
N GLN A 79 -9.87 9.64 -10.58
CA GLN A 79 -9.65 10.45 -9.39
C GLN A 79 -9.12 9.63 -8.22
N THR A 80 -9.67 8.44 -7.99
CA THR A 80 -9.24 7.59 -6.87
C THR A 80 -7.85 6.99 -7.09
N LEU A 81 -7.48 6.64 -8.33
CA LEU A 81 -6.14 6.19 -8.66
C LEU A 81 -5.11 7.31 -8.46
N LEU A 82 -5.38 8.52 -8.94
CA LEU A 82 -4.46 9.66 -8.75
C LEU A 82 -4.25 9.95 -7.26
N ARG A 83 -5.34 10.00 -6.47
CA ARG A 83 -5.25 10.21 -5.01
C ARG A 83 -4.50 9.06 -4.31
N ALA A 84 -4.74 7.82 -4.72
CA ALA A 84 -4.04 6.66 -4.16
C ALA A 84 -2.54 6.73 -4.43
N MET A 85 -2.14 7.02 -5.67
CA MET A 85 -0.74 7.18 -6.04
C MET A 85 -0.08 8.31 -5.25
N SER A 86 -0.75 9.45 -5.08
CA SER A 86 -0.23 10.53 -4.23
C SER A 86 0.00 10.06 -2.79
N VAL A 87 -0.99 9.40 -2.17
CA VAL A 87 -0.86 8.87 -0.81
C VAL A 87 0.28 7.85 -0.70
N TYR A 88 0.44 6.95 -1.68
CA TYR A 88 1.56 6.00 -1.68
C TYR A 88 2.91 6.68 -1.84
N SER A 89 3.05 7.66 -2.73
CA SER A 89 4.29 8.43 -2.91
C SER A 89 4.66 9.23 -1.66
N PHE A 90 3.69 9.93 -1.07
CA PHE A 90 3.90 10.68 0.17
C PHE A 90 4.26 9.74 1.33
N GLY A 91 3.55 8.62 1.46
CA GLY A 91 3.86 7.60 2.44
C GLY A 91 5.28 7.06 2.29
N LEU A 92 5.73 6.80 1.07
CA LEU A 92 7.09 6.32 0.80
C LEU A 92 8.16 7.33 1.23
N VAL A 93 8.05 8.59 0.78
CA VAL A 93 9.05 9.63 1.08
C VAL A 93 9.09 9.94 2.57
N LEU A 94 7.92 10.21 3.17
CA LEU A 94 7.87 10.61 4.57
C LEU A 94 8.19 9.46 5.52
N SER A 95 7.84 8.21 5.18
CA SER A 95 8.25 7.05 5.98
C SER A 95 9.74 6.79 5.93
N THR A 96 10.40 7.09 4.80
CA THR A 96 11.85 7.00 4.68
C THR A 96 12.53 8.07 5.53
N LEU A 97 12.08 9.32 5.46
CA LEU A 97 12.61 10.41 6.28
C LEU A 97 12.37 10.18 7.78
N SER A 98 11.19 9.63 8.14
CA SER A 98 10.86 9.30 9.54
C SER A 98 11.74 8.18 10.07
N TYR A 99 11.99 7.14 9.25
CA TYR A 99 12.90 6.06 9.60
C TYR A 99 14.31 6.58 9.84
N ASP A 100 14.84 7.39 8.92
CA ASP A 100 16.18 7.97 9.04
C ASP A 100 16.29 8.88 10.27
N SER A 101 15.28 9.70 10.53
CA SER A 101 15.21 10.54 11.73
C SER A 101 15.23 9.69 13.01
N LEU A 102 14.47 8.60 13.07
CA LEU A 102 14.43 7.68 14.22
C LEU A 102 15.77 7.00 14.47
N LEU A 103 16.54 6.68 13.42
CA LEU A 103 17.90 6.13 13.56
C LEU A 103 18.86 7.12 14.22
N VAL A 104 18.68 8.42 13.96
CA VAL A 104 19.57 9.47 14.49
C VAL A 104 19.20 9.86 15.93
N ILE A 105 17.90 9.90 16.25
CA ILE A 105 17.42 10.43 17.54
C ILE A 105 17.18 9.38 18.61
N SER A 106 17.23 8.08 18.28
CA SER A 106 16.93 7.01 19.23
C SER A 106 18.02 5.93 19.25
N ASP A 107 18.34 5.43 20.45
CA ASP A 107 19.25 4.30 20.65
C ASP A 107 18.54 2.94 20.51
N LEU A 108 17.37 2.92 19.86
CA LEU A 108 16.57 1.70 19.71
C LEU A 108 17.23 0.75 18.70
N PRO A 109 17.08 -0.57 18.88
CA PRO A 109 17.52 -1.53 17.87
C PRO A 109 16.86 -1.23 16.51
N ILE A 110 17.65 -1.28 15.43
CA ILE A 110 17.19 -0.99 14.06
C ILE A 110 15.92 -1.75 13.64
N ARG A 111 15.79 -3.01 14.09
CA ARG A 111 14.61 -3.86 13.81
C ARG A 111 13.34 -3.32 14.48
N LEU A 112 13.47 -2.73 15.67
CA LEU A 112 12.36 -2.13 16.39
C LEU A 112 11.94 -0.80 15.75
N ILE A 113 12.92 0.02 15.33
CA ILE A 113 12.67 1.26 14.60
C ILE A 113 11.92 0.97 13.29
N PHE A 114 12.38 -0.04 12.54
CA PHE A 114 11.70 -0.51 11.33
C PHE A 114 10.25 -0.90 11.62
N LEU A 115 10.01 -1.72 12.65
CA LEU A 115 8.67 -2.18 13.00
C LEU A 115 7.74 -1.01 13.38
N ILE A 116 8.20 -0.09 14.22
CA ILE A 116 7.44 1.09 14.64
C ILE A 116 7.08 1.94 13.41
N ASN A 117 8.07 2.25 12.57
CA ASN A 117 7.85 3.05 11.36
C ASN A 117 6.82 2.39 10.44
N MET A 118 6.96 1.09 10.17
CA MET A 118 6.02 0.32 9.36
C MET A 118 4.60 0.31 9.94
N CYS A 119 4.43 0.15 11.25
CA CYS A 119 3.12 0.16 11.90
C CYS A 119 2.44 1.54 11.80
N VAL A 120 3.17 2.61 12.12
CA VAL A 120 2.64 3.99 12.08
C VAL A 120 2.22 4.35 10.65
N TRP A 121 3.11 4.13 9.68
CA TRP A 121 2.84 4.45 8.28
C TRP A 121 1.82 3.52 7.62
N GLY A 122 1.74 2.27 8.07
CA GLY A 122 0.69 1.33 7.65
C GLY A 122 -0.70 1.80 8.08
N ILE A 123 -0.85 2.24 9.34
CA ILE A 123 -2.11 2.81 9.86
C ILE A 123 -2.46 4.11 9.13
N PHE A 124 -1.48 5.01 8.94
CA PHE A 124 -1.67 6.25 8.20
C PHE A 124 -2.15 5.99 6.77
N THR A 125 -1.50 5.08 6.05
CA THR A 125 -1.84 4.74 4.66
C THR A 125 -3.24 4.15 4.59
N TRP A 126 -3.59 3.25 5.51
CA TRP A 126 -4.94 2.71 5.62
C TRP A 126 -5.99 3.82 5.84
N ALA A 127 -5.75 4.72 6.78
CA ALA A 127 -6.65 5.84 7.09
C ALA A 127 -6.83 6.79 5.90
N ALA A 128 -5.73 7.17 5.24
CA ALA A 128 -5.74 8.02 4.06
C ALA A 128 -6.48 7.33 2.89
N MET A 129 -6.27 6.04 2.68
CA MET A 129 -7.01 5.27 1.67
C MET A 129 -8.50 5.23 1.99
N ARG A 130 -8.86 4.93 3.25
CA ARG A 130 -10.24 4.81 3.69
C ARG A 130 -10.99 6.12 3.50
N TRP A 131 -10.50 7.23 4.06
CA TRP A 131 -11.27 8.47 4.11
C TRP A 131 -10.99 9.42 2.94
N PHE A 132 -9.73 9.59 2.55
CA PHE A 132 -9.36 10.60 1.54
C PHE A 132 -9.52 10.06 0.11
N VAL A 133 -9.06 8.83 -0.13
CA VAL A 133 -9.13 8.22 -1.46
C VAL A 133 -10.54 7.71 -1.73
N PHE A 134 -10.99 6.72 -0.96
CA PHE A 134 -12.27 6.04 -1.21
C PHE A 134 -13.46 6.70 -0.51
N GLY A 135 -13.24 7.44 0.59
CA GLY A 135 -14.31 8.07 1.36
C GLY A 135 -15.29 7.09 1.97
N TYR A 136 -14.77 5.94 2.38
CA TYR A 136 -15.56 4.83 2.90
C TYR A 136 -15.93 5.10 4.37
N THR A 137 -17.24 5.28 4.62
CA THR A 137 -17.86 5.40 5.95
C THR A 137 -18.84 4.24 6.17
N ASP A 138 -18.94 3.77 7.42
CA ASP A 138 -19.75 2.59 7.75
C ASP A 138 -21.28 2.88 7.70
N GLU A 139 -21.67 4.14 7.54
CA GLU A 139 -23.07 4.59 7.45
C GLU A 139 -23.73 4.30 6.10
N GLU A 140 -22.98 3.89 5.08
CA GLU A 140 -23.48 3.68 3.71
C GLU A 140 -23.41 2.21 3.22
N GLU A 141 -23.34 1.21 4.10
CA GLU A 141 -23.49 -0.21 3.74
C GLU A 141 -24.95 -0.71 3.73
#